data_AF-A0AAV1YAA0-F1
#
_entry.id   AF-A0AAV1YAA0-F1
#
_cell.length_a   1.000
_cell.length_b   1.000
_cell.length_c   1.000
_cell.angle_alpha   90.00
_cell.angle_beta   90.00
_cell.angle_gamma   90.00
#
_symmetry.space_group_name_H-M   'P 1'
#
loop_
_entity.id
_entity.type
_entity.pdbx_description
1 polymer ?
#
loop_
_entity_poly.entity_id
_entity_poly.type
_entity_poly.pdbx_seq_one_letter_code
_entity_poly.pdbx_strand_id
1 'polypeptide(L)'
;MDNQVISGINSAQDPTSPFFIHPSENRGTSLVAVPLNGDNYHTWSQAINRSIKTKNKLQFIDGSFPKPEIDDPNFANWDRCNTLVVSWMIQSIDASIS
;
A
#
# COMPACT_ATOMS: atom_id res chain seq x y z
N MET A 1 -24.33 35.63 -0.28
CA MET A 1 -22.94 35.68 0.19
C MET A 1 -22.45 34.25 0.27
N ASP A 2 -21.99 33.82 -0.90
CA ASP A 2 -21.05 32.76 -1.26
C ASP A 2 -20.96 31.50 -0.39
N ASN A 3 -21.53 30.45 -0.97
CA ASN A 3 -21.39 29.04 -0.63
C ASN A 3 -19.93 28.67 -0.38
N GLN A 4 -19.68 28.08 0.79
CA GLN A 4 -18.45 27.37 1.08
C GLN A 4 -18.25 26.25 0.06
N VAL A 5 -17.35 26.47 -0.89
CA VAL A 5 -16.68 25.40 -1.62
C VAL A 5 -15.80 24.68 -0.60
N ILE A 6 -16.34 23.64 0.04
CA ILE A 6 -15.49 22.64 0.69
C ILE A 6 -14.79 21.95 -0.47
N SER A 7 -13.61 22.45 -0.82
CA SER A 7 -12.69 21.78 -1.75
C SER A 7 -12.52 20.37 -1.24
N GLY A 8 -13.02 19.38 -2.00
CA GLY A 8 -12.85 17.97 -1.68
C GLY A 8 -11.37 17.72 -1.42
N ILE A 9 -11.03 17.38 -0.18
CA ILE A 9 -9.66 17.08 0.21
C ILE A 9 -9.26 15.90 -0.67
N ASN A 10 -8.34 16.13 -1.61
CA ASN A 10 -7.89 15.07 -2.49
C ASN A 10 -7.18 14.05 -1.61
N SER A 11 -7.85 12.93 -1.31
CA SER A 11 -7.37 11.92 -0.36
C SER A 11 -6.03 11.34 -0.76
N ALA A 12 -5.58 11.51 -2.01
CA ALA A 12 -4.25 11.13 -2.46
C ALA A 12 -3.13 12.10 -2.05
N GLN A 13 -3.45 13.31 -1.58
CA GLN A 13 -2.50 14.37 -1.20
C GLN A 13 -2.41 14.58 0.32
N ASP A 14 -3.33 14.00 1.09
CA ASP A 14 -3.31 14.06 2.55
C ASP A 14 -2.37 12.99 3.12
N PRO A 15 -1.25 13.32 3.79
CA PRO A 15 -0.31 12.34 4.36
C PRO A 15 -0.91 11.36 5.36
N THR A 16 -2.06 11.70 5.95
CA THR A 16 -2.77 10.85 6.91
C THR A 16 -3.70 9.85 6.23
N SER A 17 -4.01 10.07 4.95
CA SER A 17 -4.88 9.21 4.18
C SER A 17 -4.19 7.91 3.80
N PRO A 18 -4.91 6.77 3.81
CA PRO A 18 -4.37 5.50 3.33
C PRO A 18 -4.02 5.54 1.83
N PHE A 19 -4.57 6.49 1.08
CA PHE A 19 -4.33 6.65 -0.36
C PHE A 19 -3.10 7.49 -0.73
N PHE A 20 -2.47 8.10 0.28
CA PHE A 20 -1.25 8.86 0.07
C PHE A 20 -0.09 7.94 -0.26
N ILE A 21 0.64 8.28 -1.32
CA ILE A 21 1.88 7.61 -1.71
C ILE A 21 2.97 8.65 -1.60
N HIS A 22 3.92 8.43 -0.70
CA HIS A 22 5.01 9.37 -0.50
C HIS A 22 5.92 9.37 -1.74
N PRO A 23 6.51 10.50 -2.18
CA PRO A 23 7.34 10.53 -3.40
C PRO A 23 8.55 9.57 -3.41
N SER A 24 9.03 9.15 -2.24
CA SER A 24 10.09 8.12 -2.13
C SER A 24 9.59 6.69 -2.34
N GLU A 25 8.28 6.47 -2.30
CA GLU A 25 7.66 5.16 -2.46
C GLU A 25 7.56 4.81 -3.94
N ASN A 26 8.37 3.84 -4.35
CA ASN A 26 8.42 3.35 -5.71
C ASN A 26 8.32 1.82 -5.72
N ARG A 27 7.95 1.27 -6.88
CA ARG A 27 7.74 -0.17 -7.08
C ARG A 27 9.02 -1.00 -6.97
N GLY A 28 10.19 -0.39 -7.17
CA GLY A 28 11.48 -1.09 -7.21
C GLY A 28 12.17 -1.21 -5.84
N THR A 29 11.56 -0.71 -4.78
CA THR A 29 12.16 -0.76 -3.43
C THR A 29 11.68 -2.01 -2.70
N SER A 30 12.61 -2.88 -2.31
CA SER A 30 12.30 -3.98 -1.39
C SER A 30 11.97 -3.42 0.00
N LEU A 31 10.88 -3.87 0.60
CA LEU A 31 10.47 -3.50 1.96
C LEU A 31 11.20 -4.28 3.06
N VAL A 32 11.95 -5.31 2.68
CA VAL A 32 12.66 -6.21 3.60
C VAL A 32 14.09 -6.40 3.11
N ALA A 33 15.03 -6.48 4.06
CA ALA A 33 16.44 -6.72 3.73
C ALA A 33 16.71 -8.16 3.29
N VAL A 34 15.93 -9.12 3.80
CA VAL A 34 16.05 -10.54 3.47
C VAL A 34 14.78 -10.98 2.77
N PRO A 35 14.83 -11.34 1.47
CA PRO A 35 13.68 -11.86 0.73
C PRO A 35 13.16 -13.17 1.32
N LEU A 36 11.89 -13.47 1.08
CA LEU A 36 11.30 -14.77 1.42
C LEU A 36 12.03 -15.87 0.65
N ASN A 37 12.56 -16.88 1.34
CA ASN A 37 13.35 -17.95 0.73
C ASN A 37 12.85 -19.36 1.11
N GLY A 38 11.60 -19.47 1.56
CA GLY A 38 10.97 -20.73 1.99
C GLY A 38 11.18 -21.02 3.48
N ASP A 39 12.41 -20.90 3.99
CA ASP A 39 12.72 -21.24 5.39
C ASP A 39 12.43 -20.11 6.37
N ASN A 40 12.42 -18.85 5.89
CA ASN A 40 12.37 -17.67 6.73
C ASN A 40 10.97 -17.03 6.85
N TYR A 41 9.89 -17.73 6.50
CA TYR A 41 8.53 -17.17 6.41
C TYR A 41 8.10 -16.38 7.66
N HIS A 42 8.37 -16.91 8.86
CA HIS A 42 7.97 -16.22 10.09
C HIS A 42 8.68 -14.86 10.25
N THR A 43 9.99 -14.83 10.05
CA THR A 43 10.78 -13.60 10.13
C THR A 43 10.41 -12.62 9.02
N TRP A 44 10.23 -13.12 7.80
CA TRP A 44 9.80 -12.33 6.64
C TRP A 44 8.41 -11.72 6.84
N SER A 45 7.43 -12.52 7.29
CA SER A 45 6.04 -12.07 7.48
C SER A 45 5.94 -10.96 8.55
N GLN A 46 6.71 -11.06 9.62
CA GLN A 46 6.79 -9.98 10.60
C GLN A 46 7.45 -8.73 10.04
N ALA A 47 8.51 -8.87 9.23
CA ALA A 47 9.23 -7.75 8.64
C ALA A 47 8.35 -7.00 7.62
N ILE A 48 7.71 -7.72 6.69
CA ILE A 48 6.82 -7.13 5.68
C ILE A 48 5.63 -6.45 6.36
N ASN A 49 5.03 -7.07 7.38
CA ASN A 49 3.92 -6.50 8.15
C ASN A 49 4.32 -5.18 8.83
N ARG A 50 5.50 -5.13 9.47
CA ARG A 50 6.02 -3.89 10.09
C ARG A 50 6.25 -2.79 9.05
N SER A 51 6.92 -3.12 7.94
CA SER A 51 7.23 -2.16 6.87
C SER A 51 5.99 -1.59 6.18
N ILE A 52 4.92 -2.38 6.05
CA ILE A 52 3.66 -1.94 5.44
C ILE A 52 2.81 -1.13 6.43
N LYS A 53 2.84 -1.50 7.71
CA LYS A 53 2.17 -0.76 8.78
C LYS A 53 2.73 0.66 8.94
N THR A 54 4.05 0.85 8.85
CA THR A 54 4.66 2.20 8.92
C THR A 54 4.30 3.10 7.73
N LYS A 55 3.76 2.52 6.64
CA LYS A 55 3.32 3.22 5.43
C LYS A 55 1.80 3.48 5.38
N ASN A 56 1.07 3.13 6.45
CA ASN A 56 -0.39 3.17 6.50
C ASN A 56 -1.07 2.35 5.38
N LYS A 57 -0.47 1.21 5.01
CA LYS A 57 -0.99 0.35 3.94
C LYS A 57 -1.43 -1.04 4.43
N LEU A 58 -1.45 -1.29 5.74
CA LEU A 58 -1.79 -2.60 6.30
C LEU A 58 -3.19 -3.07 5.91
N GLN A 59 -4.13 -2.12 5.82
CA GLN A 59 -5.51 -2.37 5.47
C GLN A 59 -5.75 -2.94 4.06
N PHE A 60 -4.76 -2.80 3.16
CA PHE A 60 -4.78 -3.42 1.83
C PHE A 60 -4.41 -4.91 1.87
N ILE A 61 -3.82 -5.40 2.97
CA ILE A 61 -3.42 -6.80 3.15
C ILE A 61 -4.42 -7.55 4.03
N ASP A 62 -4.80 -6.97 5.17
CA ASP A 62 -5.69 -7.64 6.12
C ASP A 62 -7.17 -7.67 5.68
N GLY A 63 -7.50 -6.97 4.60
CA GLY A 63 -8.86 -6.92 4.04
C GLY A 63 -9.83 -6.02 4.82
N SER A 64 -9.36 -5.31 5.85
CA SER A 64 -10.17 -4.32 6.57
C SER A 64 -10.60 -3.15 5.69
N PHE A 65 -9.93 -2.95 4.55
CA PHE A 65 -10.30 -1.98 3.53
C PHE A 65 -10.61 -2.66 2.19
N PRO A 66 -11.85 -3.13 2.00
CA PRO A 66 -12.23 -3.89 0.82
C PRO A 66 -12.12 -3.06 -0.45
N LYS A 67 -11.99 -3.75 -1.59
CA LYS A 67 -12.02 -3.13 -2.91
C LYS A 67 -13.35 -2.39 -3.10
N PRO A 68 -13.34 -1.08 -3.39
CA PRO A 68 -14.57 -0.34 -3.66
C PRO A 68 -15.15 -0.71 -5.02
N GLU A 69 -16.41 -0.33 -5.24
CA GLU A 69 -17.07 -0.46 -6.55
C GLU A 69 -16.40 0.43 -7.60
N ILE A 70 -16.55 0.07 -8.88
CA ILE A 70 -15.85 0.75 -9.98
C ILE A 70 -16.29 2.21 -10.19
N ASP A 71 -17.50 2.55 -9.74
CA ASP A 71 -18.07 3.90 -9.76
C ASP A 71 -17.72 4.73 -8.52
N ASP A 72 -17.05 4.15 -7.51
CA ASP A 72 -16.57 4.87 -6.34
C ASP A 72 -15.46 5.85 -6.76
N PRO A 73 -15.55 7.14 -6.38
CA PRO A 73 -14.49 8.13 -6.65
C PRO A 73 -13.09 7.74 -6.15
N ASN A 74 -13.01 6.86 -5.15
CA ASN A 74 -11.77 6.37 -4.57
C ASN A 74 -11.22 5.12 -5.26
N PHE A 75 -11.95 4.51 -6.21
CA PHE A 75 -11.52 3.28 -6.88
C PHE A 75 -10.12 3.41 -7.49
N ALA A 76 -9.86 4.48 -8.23
CA ALA A 76 -8.56 4.71 -8.85
C ALA A 76 -7.43 4.87 -7.82
N ASN A 77 -7.71 5.53 -6.69
CA ASN A 77 -6.75 5.71 -5.60
C ASN A 77 -6.48 4.40 -4.87
N TRP A 78 -7.52 3.61 -4.63
CA TRP A 78 -7.43 2.28 -4.04
C TRP A 78 -6.61 1.35 -4.94
N ASP A 79 -6.93 1.30 -6.22
CA ASP A 79 -6.26 0.42 -7.20
C ASP A 79 -4.77 0.74 -7.34
N ARG A 80 -4.43 2.04 -7.37
CA ARG A 80 -3.04 2.50 -7.37
C ARG A 80 -2.27 2.05 -6.12
N CYS A 81 -2.87 2.20 -4.94
CA CYS A 81 -2.23 1.80 -3.69
C CYS A 81 -2.12 0.28 -3.56
N ASN A 82 -3.16 -0.46 -3.93
CA ASN A 82 -3.17 -1.91 -3.96
C ASN A 82 -2.08 -2.44 -4.91
N THR A 83 -1.96 -1.87 -6.11
CA THR A 83 -0.91 -2.23 -7.08
C THR A 83 0.49 -2.01 -6.52
N LEU A 84 0.72 -0.93 -5.76
CA LEU A 84 1.99 -0.67 -5.11
C LEU A 84 2.30 -1.69 -4.01
N VAL A 85 1.33 -2.01 -3.16
CA VAL A 85 1.47 -3.02 -2.10
C VAL A 85 1.78 -4.39 -2.69
N VAL A 86 1.08 -4.80 -3.75
CA VAL A 86 1.37 -6.04 -4.48
C VAL A 86 2.79 -6.03 -5.06
N SER A 87 3.21 -4.91 -5.67
CA SER A 87 4.58 -4.78 -6.20
C SER A 87 5.63 -4.97 -5.10
N TRP A 88 5.42 -4.40 -3.92
CA TRP A 88 6.33 -4.58 -2.78
C TRP A 88 6.37 -6.01 -2.26
N MET A 89 5.22 -6.70 -2.22
CA MET A 89 5.18 -8.11 -1.84
C MET A 89 5.99 -8.96 -2.82
N ILE A 90 5.79 -8.77 -4.13
CA ILE A 90 6.53 -9.50 -5.17
C ILE A 90 8.05 -9.23 -5.04
N GLN A 91 8.47 -7.97 -4.86
CA GLN A 91 9.88 -7.63 -4.71
C GLN A 91 10.51 -8.13 -3.40
N SER A 92 9.69 -8.57 -2.43
CA SER A 92 10.16 -9.11 -1.17
C SER A 92 10.31 -10.64 -1.19
N ILE A 93 10.09 -11.28 -2.33
CA ILE A 93 10.17 -12.73 -2.53
C ILE A 93 11.44 -13.03 -3.32
N ASP A 94 12.18 -14.06 -2.91
CA ASP A 94 13.35 -14.51 -3.66
C ASP A 94 12.93 -15.05 -5.03
N ALA A 95 13.65 -14.66 -6.09
CA ALA A 95 13.34 -15.06 -7.45
C ALA A 95 13.38 -16.59 -7.68
N SER A 96 14.09 -17.34 -6.82
CA SER A 96 14.14 -18.80 -6.90
C SER A 96 12.85 -19.50 -6.47
N ILE A 97 11.96 -18.80 -5.77
CA ILE A 97 10.66 -19.33 -5.32
C ILE A 97 9.46 -18.61 -5.95
N SER A 98 9.71 -17.70 -6.89
CA SER A 98 8.67 -16.96 -7.64
C SER A 98 8.24 -17.67 -8.91
#